data_AF-A0A4R6IMY2-F1
#
_entry.id   AF-A0A4R6IMY2-F1
#
_cell.length_a   1.000
_cell.length_b   1.000
_cell.length_c   1.000
_cell.angle_alpha   90.00
_cell.angle_beta   90.00
_cell.angle_gamma   90.00
#
_symmetry.space_group_name_H-M   'P 1'
#
loop_
_entity.id
_entity.type
_entity.pdbx_description
1 polymer ?
#
loop_
_entity_poly.entity_id
_entity_poly.type
_entity_poly.pdbx_seq_one_letter_code
_entity_poly.pdbx_strand_id
1 'polypeptide(L)'
;MDPIKKIAYNCRKATFLIEKQQLSSITLKEKFELKIHLAGCSVCKIFQQQSILINKMVSKHLADQYKDLVLDKDFKDKLHQKILDTIHRIN
;
A
#
# COMPACT_ATOMS: atom_id res chain seq x y z
N MET A 1 -30.19 -7.99 4.65
CA MET A 1 -29.51 -6.81 5.22
C MET A 1 -29.06 -5.90 4.08
N ASP A 2 -29.29 -4.59 4.21
CA ASP A 2 -28.90 -3.60 3.20
C ASP A 2 -27.36 -3.57 2.99
N PRO A 3 -26.85 -3.80 1.77
CA PRO A 3 -25.42 -3.74 1.45
C PRO A 3 -24.74 -2.42 1.84
N ILE A 4 -25.43 -1.28 1.72
CA ILE A 4 -24.89 0.05 2.05
C ILE A 4 -24.65 0.15 3.56
N LYS A 5 -25.58 -0.36 4.37
CA LYS A 5 -25.42 -0.43 5.82
C LYS A 5 -24.19 -1.24 6.24
N LYS A 6 -23.91 -2.37 5.56
CA LYS A 6 -22.72 -3.18 5.82
C LYS A 6 -21.42 -2.44 5.51
N ILE A 7 -21.41 -1.55 4.53
CA ILE A 7 -20.25 -0.71 4.19
C ILE A 7 -20.09 0.42 5.21
N ALA A 8 -21.17 1.13 5.53
CA ALA A 8 -21.18 2.28 6.42
C ALA A 8 -20.65 1.94 7.83
N TYR A 9 -21.00 0.76 8.37
CA TYR A 9 -20.66 0.35 9.74
C TYR A 9 -19.50 -0.67 9.82
N ASN A 10 -18.54 -0.61 8.89
CA ASN A 10 -17.41 -1.54 8.85
C ASN A 10 -16.05 -0.83 8.83
N CYS A 11 -15.64 -0.28 9.97
CA CYS A 11 -14.35 0.38 10.15
C CYS A 11 -13.16 -0.55 9.84
N ARG A 12 -13.29 -1.86 10.10
CA ARG A 12 -12.26 -2.86 9.79
C ARG A 12 -11.94 -2.90 8.30
N LYS A 13 -12.97 -2.94 7.44
CA LYS A 13 -12.78 -2.91 5.99
C LYS A 13 -12.29 -1.54 5.52
N ALA A 14 -12.79 -0.45 6.11
CA ALA A 14 -12.36 0.90 5.75
C ALA A 14 -10.87 1.13 6.02
N THR A 15 -10.39 0.81 7.22
CA THR A 15 -8.97 0.90 7.60
C THR A 15 -8.10 0.03 6.70
N PHE A 16 -8.52 -1.20 6.40
CA PHE A 16 -7.84 -2.05 5.41
C PHE A 16 -7.73 -1.37 4.02
N LEU A 17 -8.82 -0.81 3.50
CA LEU A 17 -8.80 -0.15 2.19
C LEU A 17 -7.96 1.14 2.19
N ILE A 18 -7.90 1.87 3.31
CA ILE A 18 -7.06 3.05 3.51
C ILE A 18 -5.58 2.71 3.43
N GLU A 19 -5.15 1.61 4.04
CA GLU A 19 -3.76 1.14 3.95
C GLU A 19 -3.47 0.54 2.57
N LYS A 20 -4.39 -0.30 2.07
CA LYS A 20 -4.23 -0.94 0.76
C LYS A 20 -4.04 0.08 -0.35
N GLN A 21 -4.79 1.20 -0.35
CA GLN A 21 -4.67 2.24 -1.37
C GLN A 21 -3.35 3.03 -1.32
N GLN A 22 -2.61 2.97 -0.20
CA GLN A 22 -1.30 3.63 -0.05
C GLN A 22 -0.15 2.74 -0.50
N LEU A 23 -0.32 1.41 -0.42
CA LEU A 23 0.68 0.44 -0.89
C LEU A 23 0.45 0.00 -2.34
N SER A 24 -0.79 0.05 -2.82
CA SER A 24 -1.21 -0.48 -4.12
C SER A 24 -2.51 0.18 -4.59
N SER A 25 -2.91 -0.05 -5.84
CA SER A 25 -4.24 0.38 -6.30
C SER A 25 -5.36 -0.46 -5.67
N ILE A 26 -6.44 0.20 -5.24
CA ILE A 26 -7.71 -0.46 -4.94
C ILE A 26 -8.63 -0.44 -6.17
N THR A 27 -9.53 -1.42 -6.27
CA THR A 27 -10.52 -1.50 -7.35
C THR A 27 -11.54 -0.36 -7.28
N LEU A 28 -12.26 -0.11 -8.39
CA LEU A 28 -13.31 0.92 -8.43
C LEU A 28 -14.42 0.66 -7.39
N LYS A 29 -14.79 -0.61 -7.20
CA LYS A 29 -15.74 -1.04 -6.18
C LYS A 29 -15.25 -0.69 -4.78
N GLU A 30 -14.02 -1.07 -4.44
CA GLU A 30 -13.42 -0.75 -3.14
C GLU A 30 -13.32 0.76 -2.91
N LYS A 31 -12.99 1.53 -3.95
CA LYS A 31 -12.94 2.99 -3.88
C LYS A 31 -14.32 3.60 -3.57
N PHE A 32 -15.39 3.07 -4.15
CA PHE A 32 -16.75 3.49 -3.86
C PHE A 32 -17.18 3.10 -2.43
N GLU A 33 -16.89 1.88 -2.00
CA GLU A 33 -17.16 1.41 -0.64
C GLU A 33 -16.44 2.30 0.40
N LEU A 34 -15.17 2.61 0.16
CA LEU A 34 -14.39 3.47 1.04
C LEU A 34 -14.95 4.90 1.08
N LYS A 35 -15.39 5.45 -0.06
CA LYS A 35 -16.05 6.78 -0.10
C LYS A 35 -17.32 6.81 0.73
N ILE A 36 -18.19 5.79 0.61
CA ILE A 36 -19.42 5.71 1.42
C ILE A 36 -19.08 5.70 2.91
N HIS A 37 -18.13 4.85 3.33
CA HIS A 37 -17.75 4.77 4.73
C HIS A 37 -17.18 6.09 5.24
N LEU A 38 -16.25 6.69 4.49
CA LEU A 38 -15.63 7.96 4.85
C LEU A 38 -16.64 9.11 4.87
N ALA A 39 -17.74 9.07 4.12
CA ALA A 39 -18.77 10.11 4.22
C ALA A 39 -19.39 10.18 5.63
N GLY A 40 -19.54 9.05 6.32
CA GLY A 40 -20.23 8.94 7.61
C GLY A 40 -19.36 8.72 8.85
N CYS A 41 -18.08 8.34 8.69
CA CYS A 41 -17.20 8.04 9.83
C CYS A 41 -16.04 9.04 9.96
N SER A 42 -16.13 9.96 10.93
CA SER A 42 -15.08 10.94 11.22
C SER A 42 -13.77 10.31 11.68
N VAL A 43 -13.84 9.24 12.49
CA VAL A 43 -12.66 8.52 12.99
C VAL A 43 -11.83 7.95 11.84
N CYS A 44 -12.48 7.34 10.84
CA CYS A 44 -11.78 6.80 9.67
C CYS A 44 -11.22 7.90 8.74
N LYS A 45 -11.83 9.11 8.71
CA LYS A 45 -11.23 10.27 8.02
C LYS A 45 -9.93 10.70 8.69
N ILE A 46 -9.93 10.81 10.02
CA ILE A 46 -8.75 11.19 10.80
C ILE A 46 -7.67 10.11 10.64
N PHE A 47 -8.04 8.83 10.77
CA PHE A 47 -7.13 7.72 10.55
C PHE A 47 -6.48 7.77 9.16
N GLN A 48 -7.25 8.05 8.10
CA GLN A 48 -6.70 8.21 6.76
C GLN A 48 -5.64 9.32 6.68
N GLN A 49 -5.92 10.48 7.27
CA GLN A 49 -4.97 11.61 7.29
C GLN A 49 -3.69 11.24 8.05
N GLN A 50 -3.83 10.60 9.21
CA GLN A 50 -2.69 10.15 10.03
C GLN A 50 -1.85 9.10 9.31
N SER A 51 -2.50 8.11 8.69
CA SER A 51 -1.82 7.06 7.94
C SER A 51 -1.00 7.62 6.77
N ILE A 52 -1.59 8.55 5.99
CA ILE A 52 -0.88 9.25 4.90
C ILE A 52 0.33 10.02 5.44
N LEU A 53 0.18 10.71 6.57
CA LEU A 53 1.26 11.47 7.17
C LEU A 53 2.41 10.56 7.61
N ILE A 54 2.10 9.47 8.32
CA ILE A 54 3.08 8.49 8.80
C ILE A 54 3.84 7.88 7.63
N ASN A 55 3.12 7.38 6.61
CA ASN A 55 3.75 6.75 5.45
C ASN A 55 4.66 7.73 4.69
N LYS A 56 4.26 9.00 4.58
CA LYS A 56 5.10 10.05 4.00
C LYS A 56 6.36 10.32 4.84
N MET A 57 6.22 10.41 6.16
CA MET A 57 7.34 10.65 7.07
C MET A 57 8.36 9.51 7.02
N VAL A 58 7.89 8.26 7.10
CA VAL A 58 8.74 7.07 7.01
C VAL A 58 9.44 7.00 5.66
N SER A 59 8.69 7.15 4.55
CA SER A 59 9.28 7.10 3.21
C SER A 59 10.35 8.17 3.00
N LYS A 60 10.10 9.39 3.49
CA LYS A 60 11.08 10.48 3.41
C LYS A 60 12.32 10.16 4.25
N HIS A 61 12.15 9.71 5.48
CA HIS A 61 13.27 9.42 6.36
C HIS A 61 14.16 8.28 5.83
N LEU A 62 13.55 7.22 5.32
CA LEU A 62 14.29 6.13 4.67
C LEU A 62 15.00 6.61 3.41
N ALA A 63 14.35 7.43 2.57
CA ALA A 63 14.99 7.99 1.38
C ALA A 63 16.21 8.88 1.73
N ASP A 64 16.13 9.66 2.80
CA ASP A 64 17.21 10.52 3.26
C ASP A 64 18.36 9.71 3.90
N GLN A 65 18.05 8.67 4.70
CA GLN A 65 19.05 7.83 5.37
C GLN A 65 19.79 6.88 4.42
N TYR A 66 19.11 6.38 3.39
CA TYR A 66 19.62 5.35 2.50
C TYR A 66 19.84 5.88 1.08
N LYS A 67 20.00 7.19 0.91
CA LYS A 67 20.19 7.84 -0.40
C LYS A 67 21.37 7.26 -1.18
N ASP A 68 22.43 6.88 -0.47
CA ASP A 68 23.64 6.28 -1.02
C ASP A 68 23.72 4.77 -0.76
N LEU A 69 22.65 4.15 -0.25
CA LEU A 69 22.58 2.71 -0.04
C LEU A 69 22.40 2.01 -1.40
N VAL A 70 23.52 1.68 -2.02
CA VAL A 70 23.55 0.93 -3.27
C VAL A 70 23.75 -0.55 -2.93
N LEU A 71 23.04 -1.43 -3.64
CA LEU A 71 23.36 -2.86 -3.60
C LEU A 71 24.80 -3.08 -4.06
N ASP A 72 25.55 -3.84 -3.27
CA ASP A 72 26.90 -4.26 -3.63
C ASP A 72 26.93 -4.95 -5.01
N LYS A 73 28.06 -4.80 -5.69
CA LYS A 73 28.25 -5.31 -7.04
C LYS A 73 28.09 -6.82 -7.12
N ASP A 74 28.67 -7.57 -6.18
CA ASP A 74 28.56 -9.03 -6.17
C ASP A 74 27.10 -9.47 -6.00
N PHE A 75 26.33 -8.75 -5.18
CA PHE A 75 24.91 -9.02 -5.04
C PHE A 75 24.14 -8.80 -6.35
N LYS A 76 24.41 -7.68 -7.05
CA LYS A 76 23.80 -7.38 -8.35
C LYS A 76 24.15 -8.44 -9.40
N ASP A 77 25.42 -8.85 -9.45
CA ASP A 77 25.90 -9.83 -10.42
C ASP A 77 25.28 -11.21 -10.16
N LYS A 78 25.22 -11.66 -8.90
CA LYS A 78 24.53 -12.91 -8.50
C LYS A 78 23.05 -12.88 -8.83
N LEU A 79 22.38 -11.74 -8.60
CA LEU A 79 20.96 -11.59 -8.93
C LEU A 79 20.73 -11.68 -10.43
N HIS A 80 21.59 -11.04 -11.23
CA HIS A 80 21.51 -11.10 -12.69
C HIS A 80 21.64 -12.53 -13.22
N GLN A 81 22.64 -13.28 -12.73
CA GLN A 81 22.82 -14.68 -13.10
C GLN A 81 21.59 -15.53 -12.79
N LYS A 82 21.00 -15.34 -11.59
CA LYS A 82 19.80 -16.07 -11.18
C LYS A 82 18.59 -15.78 -12.09
N ILE A 83 18.46 -14.55 -12.58
CA ILE A 83 17.39 -14.17 -13.53
C ILE A 83 17.60 -14.88 -14.87
N LEU A 84 18.83 -14.87 -15.41
CA LEU A 84 19.18 -15.56 -16.66
C LEU A 84 18.93 -17.07 -16.57
N ASP A 85 19.39 -17.71 -15.50
CA ASP A 85 19.16 -19.13 -15.25
C ASP A 85 17.67 -19.47 -15.21
N THR A 86 16.84 -18.58 -14.64
CA THR A 86 15.39 -18.78 -14.56
C THR A 86 14.74 -18.68 -15.94
N ILE A 87 15.14 -17.69 -16.75
CA ILE A 87 14.65 -17.53 -18.13
C ILE A 87 15.03 -18.75 -18.98
N HIS A 88 16.28 -19.22 -18.87
CA HIS A 88 16.75 -20.42 -19.57
C HIS A 88 16.02 -21.71 -19.18
N ARG A 89 15.42 -21.78 -17.99
CA ARG A 89 14.64 -22.95 -17.54
C ARG A 89 13.19 -22.93 -18.00
N ILE A 90 12.69 -21.78 -18.47
CA ILE A 90 11.30 -21.60 -18.90
C ILE A 90 11.18 -21.67 -20.44
N ASN A 91 12.29 -21.48 -21.16
CA ASN A 91 12.42 -21.75 -22.60
C ASN A 91 12.90 -23.18 -22.84
#